data_AF-X1HIT6-F1
#
_entry.id   AF-X1HIT6-F1
#
_cell.length_a   1.000
_cell.length_b   1.000
_cell.length_c   1.000
_cell.angle_alpha   90.00
_cell.angle_beta   90.00
_cell.angle_gamma   90.00
#
_symmetry.space_group_name_H-M   'P 1'
#
loop_
_entity.id
_entity.type
_entity.pdbx_description
1 polymer ?
#
loop_
_entity_poly.entity_id
_entity_poly.type
_entity_poly.pdbx_seq_one_letter_code
_entity_poly.pdbx_strand_id
1 'polypeptide(L)'
;MYVDKGLLIDPALDLDGAGTDYYGRNCVDLALAARDVGKGRQMYVVIVVTEAFVSTSTASVITFSLVEDALDGIDGNSIIVLSTEGFTAASLTRGRAAIIIPIPPIAIMRSRPILQAYCVLPEY
;
A
#
# COMPACT_ATOMS: atom_id res chain seq x y z
N MET A 1 -4.32 7.86 17.54
CA MET A 1 -4.16 6.53 16.91
C MET A 1 -2.85 5.95 17.39
N TYR A 2 -2.86 4.73 17.94
CA TYR A 2 -1.63 4.01 18.28
C TYR A 2 -1.21 3.18 17.06
N VAL A 3 0.07 3.23 16.72
CA VAL A 3 0.66 2.43 15.63
C VAL A 3 1.76 1.57 16.24
N ASP A 4 1.64 0.26 16.04
CA ASP A 4 2.70 -0.67 16.41
C ASP A 4 3.85 -0.55 15.40
N LYS A 5 5.09 -0.39 15.88
CA LYS A 5 6.27 -0.32 15.03
C LYS A 5 6.50 -1.59 14.22
N GLY A 6 6.07 -2.75 14.73
CA GLY A 6 6.17 -4.04 14.03
C GLY A 6 5.18 -4.18 12.86
N LEU A 7 4.18 -3.29 12.76
CA LEU A 7 3.19 -3.26 11.67
C LEU A 7 3.43 -2.08 10.71
N LEU A 8 4.52 -1.33 10.89
CA LEU A 8 4.85 -0.21 10.03
C LEU A 8 5.57 -0.69 8.75
N ILE A 9 4.86 -0.62 7.63
CA ILE A 9 5.35 -1.06 6.31
C ILE A 9 6.38 -0.06 5.75
N ASP A 10 6.05 1.23 5.70
CA ASP A 10 7.00 2.27 5.29
C ASP A 10 6.75 3.57 6.04
N PRO A 11 7.76 4.18 6.68
CA PRO A 11 7.62 5.50 7.28
C PRO A 11 7.59 6.66 6.27
N ALA A 12 8.16 6.49 5.07
CA ALA A 12 8.32 7.54 4.07
C ALA A 12 8.64 6.95 2.69
N LEU A 13 7.64 6.32 2.06
CA LEU A 13 7.72 5.90 0.66
C LEU A 13 7.59 7.12 -0.24
N ASP A 14 8.52 7.26 -1.19
CA ASP A 14 8.55 8.37 -2.15
C ASP A 14 8.30 7.83 -3.56
N LEU A 15 7.57 8.60 -4.37
CA LEU A 15 7.22 8.26 -5.75
C LEU A 15 7.85 9.28 -6.68
N ASP A 16 8.92 8.89 -7.38
CA ASP A 16 9.74 9.79 -8.20
C ASP A 16 9.41 9.75 -9.71
N GLY A 17 8.38 9.02 -10.12
CA GLY A 17 8.06 8.79 -11.52
C GLY A 17 6.72 8.09 -11.75
N ALA A 18 6.32 8.01 -13.02
CA ALA A 18 5.11 7.32 -13.47
C ALA A 18 5.46 6.05 -14.26
N GLY A 19 4.52 5.12 -14.32
CA GLY A 19 4.69 3.84 -15.02
C GLY A 19 5.61 2.84 -14.31
N THR A 20 5.98 3.11 -13.05
CA THR A 20 6.82 2.24 -12.23
C THR A 20 6.08 1.87 -10.94
N ASP A 21 6.26 0.62 -10.50
CA ASP A 21 5.77 0.14 -9.22
C ASP A 21 6.74 0.54 -8.09
N TYR A 22 6.22 1.27 -7.11
CA TYR A 22 6.95 1.63 -5.90
C TYR A 22 6.49 0.74 -4.76
N TYR A 23 7.44 0.08 -4.09
CA TYR A 23 7.15 -0.81 -2.98
C TYR A 23 7.70 -0.26 -1.67
N GLY A 24 6.97 -0.47 -0.58
CA GLY A 24 7.39 -0.11 0.76
C GLY A 24 8.69 -0.81 1.16
N ARG A 25 9.53 -0.14 1.96
CA ARG A 25 10.84 -0.67 2.37
C ARG A 25 10.75 -1.89 3.30
N ASN A 26 9.69 -1.99 4.09
CA ASN A 26 9.46 -3.15 4.93
C ASN A 26 8.23 -3.92 4.44
N CYS A 27 8.17 -5.19 4.84
CA CYS A 27 6.97 -6.01 4.77
C CYS A 27 6.66 -6.52 6.18
N VAL A 28 5.40 -6.81 6.44
CA VAL A 28 5.02 -7.45 7.70
C VAL A 28 5.12 -8.95 7.51
N ASP A 29 6.05 -9.61 8.21
CA ASP A 29 6.21 -11.07 8.12
C ASP A 29 5.19 -11.79 9.00
N LEU A 30 4.26 -12.50 8.36
CA LEU A 30 3.24 -13.32 9.00
C LEU A 30 3.54 -14.83 8.88
N ALA A 31 4.58 -15.21 8.13
CA ALA A 31 4.88 -16.58 7.74
C ALA A 31 5.32 -17.44 8.95
N LEU A 32 6.02 -16.84 9.92
CA LEU A 32 6.54 -17.54 11.09
C LEU A 32 5.48 -18.08 12.06
N ALA A 33 4.22 -17.66 11.93
CA ALA A 33 3.22 -17.97 12.94
C ALA A 33 1.88 -18.50 12.41
N ALA A 34 1.72 -18.71 11.10
CA ALA A 34 0.43 -19.03 10.47
C ALA A 34 -0.72 -18.13 11.00
N ARG A 35 -0.38 -16.88 11.34
CA ARG A 35 -1.28 -15.94 11.97
C ARG A 35 -2.15 -15.35 10.89
N ASP A 36 -3.35 -15.91 10.78
CA ASP A 36 -4.41 -15.31 9.98
C ASP A 36 -4.90 -14.05 10.70
N VAL A 37 -4.25 -12.93 10.37
CA VAL A 37 -4.56 -11.61 10.91
C VAL A 37 -5.95 -11.11 10.45
N GLY A 38 -6.56 -11.75 9.44
CA GLY A 38 -7.93 -11.51 9.01
C GLY A 38 -8.98 -12.13 9.94
N LYS A 39 -8.67 -13.24 10.63
CA LYS A 39 -9.62 -13.97 11.50
C LYS A 39 -9.90 -13.31 12.87
N GLY A 40 -9.32 -12.14 13.13
CA GLY A 40 -9.42 -11.42 14.40
C GLY A 40 -10.36 -10.20 14.34
N ARG A 41 -9.94 -9.14 15.03
CA ARG A 41 -10.57 -7.81 14.86
C ARG A 41 -10.23 -7.26 13.50
N GLN A 42 -11.17 -6.52 12.90
CA GLN A 42 -10.97 -5.87 11.61
C GLN A 42 -9.66 -5.06 11.60
N MET A 43 -8.77 -5.39 10.68
CA MET A 43 -7.54 -4.65 10.45
C MET A 43 -7.70 -3.69 9.27
N TYR A 44 -6.84 -2.70 9.22
CA TYR A 44 -6.86 -1.67 8.19
C TYR A 44 -5.44 -1.34 7.77
N VAL A 45 -5.23 -1.18 6.46
CA VAL A 45 -4.08 -0.45 5.93
C VAL A 45 -4.41 1.04 6.03
N VAL A 46 -3.51 1.81 6.63
CA VAL A 46 -3.67 3.25 6.78
C VAL A 46 -2.51 3.94 6.09
N ILE A 47 -2.83 4.76 5.09
CA ILE A 47 -1.86 5.51 4.30
C ILE A 47 -2.03 6.99 4.64
N VAL A 48 -0.94 7.63 5.05
CA VAL A 48 -0.92 9.04 5.42
C VAL A 48 -0.04 9.79 4.44
N VAL A 49 -0.58 10.85 3.86
CA VAL A 49 0.13 11.75 2.96
C VAL A 49 0.79 12.84 3.79
N THR A 50 2.11 12.75 3.96
CA THR A 50 2.91 13.68 4.78
C THR A 50 3.39 14.89 3.98
N GLU A 51 3.56 14.74 2.68
CA GLU A 51 3.90 15.78 1.71
C GLU A 51 2.95 15.71 0.52
N ALA A 52 2.63 16.86 -0.08
CA ALA A 52 1.70 16.89 -1.20
C ALA A 52 2.36 16.29 -2.44
N PHE A 53 1.63 15.44 -3.16
CA PHE A 53 2.10 14.90 -4.43
C PHE A 53 2.20 16.02 -5.47
N VAL A 54 3.34 16.10 -6.14
CA VAL A 54 3.58 17.04 -7.23
C VAL A 54 3.69 16.24 -8.52
N SER A 55 2.88 16.59 -9.51
CA SER A 55 3.00 16.04 -10.85
C SER A 55 2.91 17.15 -11.88
N THR A 56 3.59 16.96 -13.02
CA THR A 56 3.50 17.84 -14.19
C THR A 56 2.16 17.71 -14.90
N SER A 57 1.38 16.65 -14.63
CA SER A 57 0.03 16.44 -15.16
C SER A 57 -1.02 16.40 -14.04
N THR A 58 -2.09 17.17 -14.21
CA THR A 58 -3.25 17.21 -13.29
C THR A 58 -4.10 15.95 -13.35
N ALA A 59 -3.94 15.14 -14.39
CA ALA A 59 -4.65 13.89 -14.60
C ALA A 59 -3.84 12.66 -14.18
N SER A 60 -2.68 12.84 -13.53
CA SER A 60 -1.92 11.73 -12.95
C SER A 60 -2.72 11.06 -11.84
N VAL A 61 -2.79 9.73 -11.87
CA VAL A 61 -3.58 8.91 -10.96
C VAL A 61 -2.65 7.98 -10.19
N ILE A 62 -2.80 7.95 -8.87
CA ILE A 62 -2.05 7.09 -7.97
C ILE A 62 -2.99 6.06 -7.36
N THR A 63 -2.60 4.80 -7.48
CA THR A 63 -3.30 3.67 -6.89
C THR A 63 -2.42 3.06 -5.81
N PHE A 64 -3.02 2.76 -4.66
CA PHE A 64 -2.35 2.05 -3.58
C PHE A 64 -2.88 0.63 -3.51
N SER A 65 -1.97 -0.34 -3.47
CA SER A 65 -2.29 -1.75 -3.39
C SER A 65 -1.53 -2.38 -2.22
N LEU A 66 -2.14 -3.35 -1.55
CA LEU A 66 -1.38 -4.26 -0.71
C LEU A 66 -1.12 -5.52 -1.51
N VAL A 67 0.15 -5.82 -1.68
CA VAL A 67 0.63 -7.00 -2.37
C VAL A 67 1.09 -8.00 -1.33
N GLU A 68 0.79 -9.26 -1.56
CA GLU A 68 1.31 -10.37 -0.78
C GLU A 68 2.22 -11.20 -1.67
N ASP A 69 3.37 -11.56 -1.12
CA ASP A 69 4.41 -12.25 -1.87
C ASP A 69 4.91 -13.48 -1.12
N ALA A 70 5.44 -14.46 -1.85
CA ALA A 70 6.06 -15.64 -1.26
C ALA A 70 7.39 -15.25 -0.55
N LEU A 71 8.04 -16.20 0.13
CA LEU A 71 9.08 -15.91 1.11
C LEU A 71 10.34 -15.15 0.57
N ASP A 72 10.52 -15.04 -0.75
CA ASP A 72 11.78 -14.67 -1.41
C ASP A 72 11.79 -13.31 -2.17
N GLY A 73 10.80 -12.44 -1.91
CA GLY A 73 10.80 -11.05 -2.41
C GLY A 73 10.04 -10.88 -3.72
N ILE A 74 9.52 -9.66 -3.92
CA ILE A 74 8.47 -9.37 -4.92
C ILE A 74 8.85 -9.93 -6.29
N ASP A 75 8.10 -10.94 -6.73
CA ASP A 75 8.29 -11.62 -8.00
C ASP A 75 6.98 -11.73 -8.79
N GLY A 76 7.00 -12.46 -9.92
CA GLY A 76 5.82 -12.67 -10.75
C GLY A 76 4.70 -13.50 -10.10
N ASN A 77 4.92 -14.06 -8.90
CA ASN A 77 3.92 -14.78 -8.12
C ASN A 77 3.28 -13.91 -7.03
N SER A 78 3.72 -12.67 -6.88
CA SER A 78 3.10 -11.68 -6.01
C SER A 78 1.64 -11.46 -6.39
N ILE A 79 0.75 -11.47 -5.40
CA ILE A 79 -0.69 -11.29 -5.56
C ILE A 79 -1.14 -9.97 -4.96
N ILE A 80 -1.94 -9.21 -5.70
CA ILE A 80 -2.62 -8.03 -5.15
C ILE A 80 -3.78 -8.53 -4.29
N VAL A 81 -3.70 -8.26 -2.98
CA VAL A 81 -4.72 -8.67 -2.01
C VAL A 81 -5.86 -7.66 -1.95
N LEU A 82 -5.53 -6.38 -2.07
CA LEU A 82 -6.47 -5.26 -2.05
C LEU A 82 -5.86 -4.07 -2.79
N SER A 83 -6.71 -3.25 -3.38
CA SER A 83 -6.30 -2.04 -4.08
C SER A 83 -7.34 -0.94 -3.88
N THR A 84 -6.90 0.31 -3.92
CA THR A 84 -7.78 1.46 -3.94
C THR A 84 -8.28 1.75 -5.35
N GLU A 85 -9.30 2.58 -5.46
CA GLU A 85 -9.48 3.34 -6.69
C GLU A 85 -8.31 4.30 -6.90
N GLY A 86 -8.18 4.77 -8.13
CA GLY A 86 -7.17 5.75 -8.48
C GLY A 86 -7.48 7.13 -7.87
N PHE A 87 -6.54 7.67 -7.11
CA PHE A 87 -6.60 9.03 -6.61
C PHE A 87 -5.84 9.97 -7.55
N THR A 88 -6.43 11.10 -7.92
CA THR A 88 -5.66 12.12 -8.64
C THR A 88 -4.54 12.65 -7.74
N ALA A 89 -3.35 12.85 -8.29
CA ALA A 89 -2.20 13.37 -7.54
C ALA A 89 -2.54 14.70 -6.84
N ALA A 90 -3.28 15.57 -7.51
CA ALA A 90 -3.76 16.84 -6.95
C ALA A 90 -4.68 16.68 -5.72
N SER A 91 -5.32 15.53 -5.55
CA SER A 91 -6.16 15.25 -4.38
C SER A 91 -5.35 14.75 -3.17
N LEU A 92 -4.13 14.27 -3.38
CA LEU A 92 -3.24 13.76 -2.33
C LEU A 92 -2.39 14.89 -1.76
N THR A 93 -3.03 15.75 -0.98
CA THR A 93 -2.38 16.89 -0.32
C THR A 93 -1.91 16.54 1.09
N ARG A 94 -0.89 17.26 1.57
CA ARG A 94 -0.46 17.19 2.96
C ARG A 94 -1.62 17.51 3.90
N GLY A 95 -1.81 16.67 4.91
CA GLY A 95 -2.86 16.86 5.91
C GLY A 95 -4.26 16.41 5.46
N ARG A 96 -4.37 15.78 4.28
CA ARG A 96 -5.57 15.02 3.89
C ARG A 96 -5.90 13.98 4.95
N ALA A 97 -7.19 13.69 5.10
CA ALA A 97 -7.64 12.52 5.84
C ALA A 97 -6.92 11.25 5.35
N ALA A 98 -6.50 10.41 6.29
CA ALA A 98 -5.80 9.17 5.97
C ALA A 98 -6.65 8.29 5.05
N ILE A 99 -6.01 7.65 4.08
CA ILE A 99 -6.65 6.65 3.23
C ILE A 99 -6.68 5.35 4.03
N ILE A 100 -7.87 4.82 4.25
CA ILE A 100 -8.11 3.65 5.09
C ILE A 100 -8.65 2.54 4.20
N ILE A 101 -7.94 1.42 4.13
CA ILE A 101 -8.36 0.25 3.36
C ILE A 101 -8.60 -0.91 4.33
N PRO A 102 -9.85 -1.38 4.50
CA PRO A 102 -10.12 -2.51 5.37
C PRO A 102 -9.51 -3.78 4.77
N ILE A 103 -8.75 -4.53 5.58
CA ILE A 103 -8.24 -5.84 5.21
C ILE A 103 -9.38 -6.85 5.39
N PRO A 104 -9.85 -7.53 4.33
CA PRO A 104 -10.97 -8.45 4.46
C PRO A 104 -10.65 -9.56 5.49
N PRO A 105 -11.59 -9.91 6.38
CA PRO A 105 -11.34 -10.92 7.41
C PRO A 105 -11.12 -12.34 6.84
N ILE A 106 -11.44 -12.52 5.55
CA ILE A 106 -11.30 -13.78 4.80
C ILE A 106 -10.06 -13.73 3.87
N ALA A 107 -9.40 -12.58 3.75
CA ALA A 107 -8.14 -12.48 3.03
C ALA A 107 -7.09 -13.20 3.87
N ILE A 108 -6.80 -14.42 3.46
CA ILE A 108 -5.78 -15.26 4.08
C ILE A 108 -4.43 -14.60 3.78
N MET A 109 -3.99 -13.69 4.65
CA MET A 109 -2.64 -13.14 4.62
C MET A 109 -1.73 -14.13 5.33
N ARG A 110 -1.05 -14.98 4.57
CA ARG A 110 -0.23 -16.08 5.09
C ARG A 110 1.26 -15.86 4.94
N SER A 111 1.68 -14.88 4.15
CA SER A 111 3.10 -14.61 3.93
C SER A 111 3.50 -13.20 4.36
N ARG A 112 3.76 -12.30 3.42
CA ARG A 112 4.47 -11.05 3.65
C ARG A 112 3.79 -9.90 2.92
N PRO A 113 2.73 -9.31 3.48
CA PRO A 113 2.12 -8.12 2.89
C PRO A 113 3.10 -6.93 2.82
N ILE A 114 3.14 -6.29 1.66
CA ILE A 114 3.90 -5.09 1.34
C ILE A 114 2.99 -4.06 0.67
N LEU A 115 3.20 -2.78 0.98
CA LEU A 115 2.49 -1.69 0.31
C LEU A 115 3.13 -1.45 -1.06
N GLN A 116 2.31 -1.44 -2.09
CA GLN A 116 2.65 -1.00 -3.43
C GLN A 116 1.92 0.32 -3.71
N ALA A 117 2.62 1.27 -4.30
CA ALA A 117 2.04 2.47 -4.87
C ALA A 117 2.41 2.52 -6.36
N TYR A 118 1.42 2.76 -7.21
CA TYR A 118 1.61 2.83 -8.65
C TYR A 118 1.02 4.13 -9.17
N CYS A 119 1.79 4.87 -9.97
CA CYS A 119 1.38 6.13 -10.57
C CYS A 119 1.24 5.97 -12.09
N VAL A 120 0.06 6.29 -12.61
CA VAL A 120 -0.26 6.28 -14.04
C VAL A 120 -0.42 7.71 -14.54
N LEU A 121 0.25 8.02 -15.64
CA LEU A 121 -0.06 9.20 -16.45
C LEU A 121 -1.22 8.85 -17.39
N PRO A 122 -2.15 9.77 -17.64
CA PRO A 122 -3.18 9.54 -18.65
C PRO A 122 -2.51 9.26 -20.00
N GLU A 123 -2.96 8.22 -20.70
CA GLU A 123 -2.60 8.02 -22.10
C GLU A 123 -3.14 9.20 -22.91
N TYR A 124 -2.28 9.81 -23.72
CA TYR A 124 -2.61 10.95 -24.59
C TYR A 124 -3.40 10.51 -25.83
#